data_AF-A0A151U1F8-F1
#
_entry.id   AF-A0A151U1F8-F1
#
_cell.length_a   1.000
_cell.length_b   1.000
_cell.length_c   1.000
_cell.angle_alpha   90.00
_cell.angle_beta   90.00
_cell.angle_gamma   90.00
#
_symmetry.space_group_name_H-M   'P 1'
#
loop_
_entity.id
_entity.type
_entity.pdbx_description
1 polymer ?
#
loop_
_entity_poly.entity_id
_entity_poly.type
_entity_poly.pdbx_seq_one_letter_code
_entity_poly.pdbx_strand_id
1 'polypeptide(L)'
;MKYDDNSRTGGKLTKGELWSNSKVIAPVWFGLSNISEGRKKESAGVVGLGRGEISLISQLGIPSKFSYCLSNSISATTKLLLGKDVKIDPTYYTPLVEEEDCYGRYCIHLESILLNNQRVKQDGIILMRIDSGSTFTHLNKTFFPEFIEGVEKITGEKGIPFKGGNKYKHCYEDGERLREVKFKFKGDHHDQCSLNLKRVNFFVKKKDNDKTYFCLTVKQHDTLNFLGNKAQIDFEVAISEPSEAKVSFVEKTCSSEQNVNEEEEEEEEEEEEEEGSLSFQE
;
A
#
# COMPACT_ATOMS: atom_id res chain seq x y z
N MET A 1 6.27 14.53 -14.16
CA MET A 1 5.26 13.70 -13.47
C MET A 1 5.12 14.18 -12.03
N LYS A 2 3.90 14.30 -11.53
CA LYS A 2 3.59 14.62 -10.14
C LYS A 2 2.89 13.42 -9.52
N TYR A 3 3.29 13.02 -8.31
CA TYR A 3 2.71 11.92 -7.56
C TYR A 3 1.69 12.45 -6.53
N ASP A 4 0.89 11.54 -5.94
CA ASP A 4 -0.18 11.89 -4.99
C ASP A 4 0.37 12.43 -3.67
N ASP A 5 1.59 12.06 -3.29
CA ASP A 5 2.35 12.60 -2.14
C ASP A 5 2.93 14.00 -2.40
N ASN A 6 2.57 14.63 -3.52
CA ASN A 6 3.10 15.89 -4.05
C ASN A 6 4.57 15.87 -4.50
N SER A 7 5.27 14.74 -4.41
CA SER A 7 6.60 14.59 -5.00
C SER A 7 6.54 14.73 -6.52
N ARG A 8 7.66 15.13 -7.12
CA ARG A 8 7.73 15.45 -8.54
C ARG A 8 9.01 14.93 -9.16
N THR A 9 8.89 14.52 -10.41
CA THR A 9 10.03 14.25 -11.28
C THR A 9 9.87 14.94 -12.62
N GLY A 10 10.94 15.58 -13.08
CA GLY A 10 11.07 16.13 -14.43
C GLY A 10 12.09 15.30 -15.22
N GLY A 11 11.90 15.20 -16.53
CA GLY A 11 12.78 14.36 -17.34
C GLY A 11 12.46 14.34 -18.82
N LYS A 12 13.21 13.54 -19.57
CA LYS A 12 12.98 13.28 -20.99
C LYS A 12 12.45 11.87 -21.18
N LEU A 13 11.47 11.73 -22.08
CA LEU A 13 11.01 10.41 -22.52
C LEU A 13 12.06 9.81 -23.46
N THR A 14 12.45 8.56 -23.21
CA THR A 14 13.39 7.82 -24.06
C THR A 14 12.92 6.38 -24.25
N LYS A 15 13.56 5.67 -25.18
CA LYS A 15 13.32 4.25 -25.44
C LYS A 15 14.57 3.44 -25.11
N GLY A 16 14.39 2.29 -24.50
CA GLY A 16 15.47 1.33 -24.23
C GLY A 16 14.91 -0.08 -24.09
N GLU A 17 15.70 -0.97 -23.50
CA GLU A 17 15.37 -2.38 -23.38
C GLU A 17 14.98 -2.73 -21.94
N LEU A 18 13.91 -3.49 -21.77
CA LEU A 18 13.57 -4.14 -20.51
C LEU A 18 14.24 -5.51 -20.45
N TRP A 19 14.98 -5.76 -19.37
CA TRP A 19 15.71 -7.01 -19.16
C TRP A 19 15.10 -7.80 -18.00
N SER A 20 15.09 -9.13 -18.10
CA SER A 20 14.79 -10.05 -17.00
C SER A 20 15.63 -11.30 -17.14
N ASN A 21 16.29 -11.74 -16.06
CA ASN A 21 17.19 -12.90 -16.05
C ASN A 21 18.20 -12.89 -17.23
N SER A 22 18.85 -11.73 -17.44
CA SER A 22 19.82 -11.49 -18.53
C SER A 22 19.27 -11.66 -19.94
N LYS A 23 17.94 -11.62 -20.12
CA LYS A 23 17.26 -11.67 -21.41
C LYS A 23 16.48 -10.39 -21.65
N VAL A 24 16.62 -9.83 -22.85
CA VAL A 24 15.76 -8.73 -23.32
C VAL A 24 14.33 -9.26 -23.48
N ILE A 25 13.40 -8.62 -22.79
CA ILE A 25 11.97 -8.95 -22.81
C ILE A 25 11.26 -8.15 -23.90
N ALA A 26 11.45 -6.83 -23.91
CA ALA A 26 10.82 -5.93 -24.87
C ALA A 26 11.53 -4.56 -24.90
N PRO A 27 11.45 -3.82 -26.00
CA PRO A 27 11.74 -2.39 -25.98
C PRO A 27 10.64 -1.64 -25.22
N VAL A 28 11.02 -0.72 -24.34
CA VAL A 28 10.09 0.09 -23.54
C VAL A 28 10.47 1.56 -23.57
N TRP A 29 9.46 2.42 -23.56
CA TRP A 29 9.55 3.84 -23.26
C TRP A 29 9.58 4.06 -21.75
N PHE A 30 10.50 4.90 -21.29
CA PHE A 30 10.59 5.30 -19.89
C PHE A 30 11.14 6.72 -19.77
N GLY A 31 10.89 7.35 -18.61
CA GLY A 31 11.39 8.69 -18.32
C GLY A 31 12.80 8.65 -17.73
N LEU A 32 13.74 9.35 -18.35
CA LEU A 32 15.01 9.70 -17.73
C LEU A 32 14.83 10.93 -16.87
N SER A 33 14.75 10.71 -15.56
CA SER A 33 14.63 11.79 -14.57
C SER A 33 15.94 12.57 -14.48
N ASN A 34 15.87 13.90 -14.62
CA ASN A 34 16.99 14.80 -14.32
C ASN A 34 16.75 15.63 -13.05
N ILE A 35 15.51 15.66 -12.54
CA ILE A 35 15.10 16.34 -11.32
C ILE A 35 14.14 15.43 -10.57
N SER A 36 14.40 15.20 -9.29
CA SER A 36 13.52 14.47 -8.38
C SER A 36 13.41 15.25 -7.06
N GLU A 37 12.20 15.64 -6.70
CA GLU A 37 11.90 16.39 -5.48
C GLU A 37 10.91 15.62 -4.62
N GLY A 38 11.16 15.53 -3.31
CA GLY A 38 10.22 14.95 -2.34
C GLY A 38 10.18 13.42 -2.29
N ARG A 39 11.10 12.69 -2.94
CA ARG A 39 11.20 11.23 -2.86
C ARG A 39 12.62 10.82 -2.44
N LYS A 40 12.74 9.88 -1.49
CA LYS A 40 14.03 9.33 -1.06
C LYS A 40 14.74 8.61 -2.22
N LYS A 41 16.07 8.71 -2.26
CA LYS A 41 16.92 8.12 -3.32
C LYS A 41 17.29 6.65 -3.05
N GLU A 42 16.33 5.85 -2.61
CA GLU A 42 16.56 4.42 -2.29
C GLU A 42 16.65 3.53 -3.55
N SER A 43 16.28 4.06 -4.73
CA SER A 43 16.34 3.34 -5.99
C SER A 43 16.65 4.26 -7.17
N ALA A 44 17.08 3.67 -8.29
CA ALA A 44 17.37 4.40 -9.53
C ALA A 44 16.12 4.87 -10.29
N GLY A 45 14.91 4.45 -9.88
CA GLY A 45 13.68 4.81 -10.57
C GLY A 45 12.44 4.07 -10.07
N VAL A 46 11.30 4.32 -10.74
CA VAL A 46 9.99 3.75 -10.40
C VAL A 46 9.41 3.03 -11.61
N VAL A 47 8.89 1.82 -11.38
CA VAL A 47 8.14 1.07 -12.40
C VAL A 47 6.65 1.40 -12.26
N GLY A 48 6.09 2.07 -13.27
CA GLY A 48 4.66 2.40 -13.29
C GLY A 48 3.81 1.26 -13.84
N LEU A 49 2.94 0.70 -13.00
CA LEU A 49 1.99 -0.37 -13.37
C LEU A 49 0.56 0.15 -13.61
N GLY A 50 0.33 1.46 -13.59
CA GLY A 50 -1.00 2.07 -13.75
C GLY A 50 -1.66 1.82 -15.12
N ARG A 51 -2.85 2.37 -15.31
CA ARG A 51 -3.71 2.15 -16.49
C ARG A 51 -3.42 3.13 -17.64
N GLY A 52 -2.25 3.78 -17.62
CA GLY A 52 -1.84 4.74 -18.66
C GLY A 52 -1.19 4.06 -19.87
N GLU A 53 -1.23 4.70 -21.04
CA GLU A 53 -0.69 4.16 -22.29
C GLU A 53 0.82 3.86 -22.24
N ILE A 54 1.56 4.62 -21.44
CA ILE A 54 3.01 4.43 -21.24
C ILE A 54 3.36 3.59 -20.00
N SER A 55 2.39 2.95 -19.35
CA SER A 55 2.70 2.03 -18.25
C SER A 55 3.41 0.78 -18.76
N LEU A 56 4.15 0.09 -17.87
CA LEU A 56 4.84 -1.14 -18.26
C LEU A 56 3.85 -2.18 -18.82
N ILE A 57 2.69 -2.33 -18.19
CA ILE A 57 1.68 -3.31 -18.58
C ILE A 57 1.14 -3.01 -19.99
N SER A 58 0.83 -1.74 -20.29
CA SER A 58 0.35 -1.33 -21.61
C SER A 58 1.40 -1.53 -22.71
N GLN A 59 2.66 -1.27 -22.40
CA GLN A 59 3.76 -1.35 -23.37
C GLN A 59 4.16 -2.79 -23.75
N LEU A 60 3.94 -3.77 -22.87
CA LEU A 60 4.33 -5.16 -23.13
C LEU A 60 3.41 -5.90 -24.12
N GLY A 61 2.23 -5.35 -24.43
CA GLY A 61 1.31 -5.97 -25.40
C GLY A 61 0.80 -7.36 -25.02
N ILE A 62 0.94 -7.74 -23.74
CA ILE A 62 0.44 -8.98 -23.15
C ILE A 62 -0.97 -8.75 -22.57
N PRO A 63 -1.77 -9.79 -22.28
CA PRO A 63 -2.99 -9.62 -21.50
C PRO A 63 -2.69 -8.75 -20.28
N SER A 64 -3.51 -7.73 -20.03
CA SER A 64 -3.29 -6.74 -18.96
C SER A 64 -3.61 -7.36 -17.59
N LYS A 65 -2.85 -8.40 -17.24
CA LYS A 65 -2.89 -9.10 -15.98
C LYS A 65 -1.53 -9.00 -15.34
N PHE A 66 -1.51 -8.69 -14.06
CA PHE A 66 -0.30 -8.78 -13.25
C PHE A 66 -0.66 -9.18 -11.83
N SER A 67 0.26 -9.85 -11.15
CA SER A 67 0.16 -10.05 -9.71
C SER A 67 1.48 -9.75 -9.04
N TYR A 68 1.39 -9.30 -7.80
CA TYR A 68 2.54 -9.09 -6.93
C TYR A 68 2.22 -9.59 -5.52
N CYS A 69 3.28 -9.87 -4.78
CA CYS A 69 3.24 -10.34 -3.40
C CYS A 69 4.25 -9.50 -2.62
N LEU A 70 3.81 -8.68 -1.68
CA LEU A 70 4.70 -7.83 -0.90
C LEU A 70 5.12 -8.53 0.38
N SER A 71 6.41 -8.48 0.69
CA SER A 71 6.99 -9.05 1.91
C SER A 71 7.22 -7.94 2.94
N ASN A 72 7.14 -8.28 4.23
CA ASN A 72 7.59 -7.38 5.29
C ASN A 72 9.13 -7.36 5.45
N SER A 73 9.82 -8.37 4.96
CA SER A 73 11.28 -8.45 4.99
C SER A 73 11.90 -7.70 3.81
N ILE A 74 12.84 -6.80 4.10
CA ILE A 74 13.61 -6.01 3.13
C ILE A 74 14.56 -6.91 2.30
N SER A 75 15.06 -7.99 2.90
CA SER A 75 15.94 -8.96 2.23
C SER A 75 15.19 -10.00 1.39
N ALA A 76 13.86 -10.08 1.50
CA ALA A 76 13.07 -11.04 0.75
C ALA A 76 12.98 -10.66 -0.74
N THR A 77 13.23 -11.64 -1.60
CA THR A 77 12.95 -11.52 -3.03
C THR A 77 11.56 -12.04 -3.34
N THR A 78 10.65 -11.15 -3.76
CA THR A 78 9.32 -11.52 -4.24
C THR A 78 9.22 -11.38 -5.76
N LYS A 79 8.08 -11.80 -6.34
CA LYS A 79 7.89 -11.82 -7.80
C LYS A 79 6.75 -10.89 -8.22
N LEU A 80 7.00 -10.14 -9.29
CA LEU A 80 5.96 -9.53 -10.14
C LEU A 80 5.70 -10.49 -11.30
N LEU A 81 4.49 -11.05 -11.36
CA LEU A 81 4.05 -11.91 -12.46
C LEU A 81 3.28 -11.07 -13.46
N LEU A 82 3.49 -11.33 -14.75
CA LEU A 82 2.90 -10.57 -15.85
C LEU A 82 2.24 -11.52 -16.86
N GLY A 83 1.04 -11.14 -17.32
CA GLY A 83 0.34 -11.82 -18.40
C GLY A 83 -0.29 -13.16 -17.98
N LYS A 84 -0.09 -14.19 -18.80
CA LYS A 84 -0.85 -15.45 -18.75
C LYS A 84 -0.66 -16.29 -17.48
N ASP A 85 0.44 -16.09 -16.76
CA ASP A 85 0.76 -16.87 -15.56
C ASP A 85 0.03 -16.34 -14.32
N VAL A 86 -0.60 -15.16 -14.45
CA VAL A 86 -1.41 -14.54 -13.40
C VAL A 86 -2.77 -15.22 -13.34
N LYS A 87 -3.10 -15.73 -12.15
CA LYS A 87 -4.39 -16.33 -11.85
C LYS A 87 -5.15 -15.39 -10.93
N ILE A 88 -6.42 -15.16 -11.24
CA ILE A 88 -7.35 -14.47 -10.37
C ILE A 88 -8.31 -15.52 -9.82
N ASP A 89 -8.49 -15.49 -8.51
CA ASP A 89 -9.47 -16.37 -7.88
C ASP A 89 -10.88 -15.95 -8.35
N PRO A 90 -11.63 -16.84 -9.01
CA PRO A 90 -12.97 -16.53 -9.50
C PRO A 90 -14.00 -16.36 -8.37
N THR A 91 -13.64 -16.70 -7.13
CA THR A 91 -14.50 -16.67 -5.94
C THR A 91 -14.33 -15.38 -5.15
N TYR A 92 -13.12 -14.82 -5.11
CA TYR A 92 -12.75 -13.71 -4.22
C TYR A 92 -12.19 -12.52 -5.00
N TYR A 93 -13.06 -11.82 -5.74
CA TYR A 93 -12.67 -10.62 -6.47
C TYR A 93 -13.63 -9.45 -6.24
N THR A 94 -13.09 -8.24 -6.39
CA THR A 94 -13.85 -6.99 -6.48
C THR A 94 -13.65 -6.40 -7.87
N PRO A 95 -14.69 -5.87 -8.52
CA PRO A 95 -14.55 -5.14 -9.79
C PRO A 95 -13.67 -3.91 -9.60
N LEU A 96 -12.94 -3.57 -10.66
CA LEU A 96 -12.26 -2.29 -10.75
C LEU A 96 -13.27 -1.21 -11.14
N VAL A 97 -13.11 -0.02 -10.58
CA VAL A 97 -13.96 1.13 -10.86
C VAL A 97 -13.49 1.85 -12.13
N GLU A 98 -14.43 2.15 -13.02
CA GLU A 98 -14.22 2.90 -14.28
C GLU A 98 -14.83 4.30 -14.19
N GLU A 99 -14.45 5.04 -13.16
CA GLU A 99 -14.86 6.43 -12.95
C GLU A 99 -13.73 7.40 -13.33
N GLU A 100 -14.08 8.65 -13.69
CA GLU A 100 -13.11 9.67 -14.09
C GLU A 100 -12.09 9.97 -12.98
N ASP A 101 -12.53 9.97 -11.72
CA ASP A 101 -11.69 10.14 -10.52
C ASP A 101 -10.65 9.03 -10.32
N CYS A 102 -10.74 7.96 -11.11
CA CYS A 102 -9.86 6.80 -11.14
C CYS A 102 -9.03 6.68 -12.42
N TYR A 103 -9.00 7.73 -13.26
CA TYR A 103 -8.22 7.71 -14.49
C TYR A 103 -6.74 7.35 -14.24
N GLY A 104 -6.27 6.32 -14.94
CA GLY A 104 -4.89 5.83 -14.83
C GLY A 104 -4.58 5.04 -13.54
N ARG A 105 -5.54 4.84 -12.63
CA ARG A 105 -5.35 4.19 -11.32
C ARG A 105 -6.24 2.94 -11.16
N TYR A 106 -5.83 2.04 -10.27
CA TYR A 106 -6.66 0.91 -9.85
C TYR A 106 -7.49 1.33 -8.65
N CYS A 107 -8.80 1.33 -8.81
CA CYS A 107 -9.75 1.71 -7.79
C CYS A 107 -10.76 0.61 -7.54
N ILE A 108 -11.21 0.51 -6.30
CA ILE A 108 -12.21 -0.44 -5.82
C ILE A 108 -13.21 0.26 -4.90
N HIS A 109 -14.36 -0.36 -4.71
CA HIS A 109 -15.40 0.11 -3.81
C HIS A 109 -15.26 -0.56 -2.44
N LEU A 110 -14.94 0.24 -1.42
CA LEU A 110 -14.93 -0.17 -0.02
C LEU A 110 -16.32 0.01 0.60
N GLU A 111 -16.92 -1.10 1.04
CA GLU A 111 -18.25 -1.12 1.66
C GLU A 111 -18.21 -0.96 3.17
N SER A 112 -17.15 -1.46 3.81
CA SER A 112 -16.93 -1.25 5.25
C SER A 112 -15.55 -1.64 5.71
N ILE A 113 -15.15 -1.04 6.83
CA ILE A 113 -14.09 -1.54 7.69
C ILE A 113 -14.70 -2.16 8.94
N LEU A 114 -14.20 -3.32 9.36
CA LEU A 114 -14.53 -3.92 10.65
C LEU A 114 -13.27 -4.00 11.51
N LEU A 115 -13.39 -3.62 12.78
CA LEU A 115 -12.36 -3.74 13.79
C LEU A 115 -12.81 -4.81 14.79
N ASN A 116 -12.10 -5.95 14.88
CA ASN A 116 -12.56 -7.12 15.64
C ASN A 116 -14.03 -7.49 15.37
N ASN A 117 -14.43 -7.49 14.08
CA ASN A 117 -15.81 -7.70 13.62
C ASN A 117 -16.85 -6.62 14.02
N GLN A 118 -16.43 -5.52 14.64
CA GLN A 118 -17.28 -4.35 14.85
C GLN A 118 -17.16 -3.40 13.67
N ARG A 119 -18.27 -3.14 12.99
CA ARG A 119 -18.32 -2.24 11.83
C ARG A 119 -18.00 -0.80 12.26
N VAL A 120 -17.03 -0.17 11.60
CA VAL A 120 -16.77 1.26 11.67
C VAL A 120 -17.94 1.99 11.01
N LYS A 121 -18.40 3.08 11.63
CA LYS A 121 -19.45 3.91 11.04
C LYS A 121 -18.94 4.50 9.72
N GLN A 122 -19.71 4.27 8.66
CA GLN A 122 -19.35 4.66 7.30
C GLN A 122 -20.62 5.09 6.57
N ASP A 123 -20.54 6.23 5.90
CA ASP A 123 -21.60 6.70 5.02
C ASP A 123 -21.32 6.26 3.58
N GLY A 124 -22.23 5.46 3.02
CA GLY A 124 -22.16 5.01 1.62
C GLY A 124 -20.96 4.11 1.31
N ILE A 125 -20.69 3.96 0.02
CA ILE A 125 -19.55 3.20 -0.51
C ILE A 125 -18.39 4.18 -0.73
N ILE A 126 -17.19 3.80 -0.30
CA ILE A 126 -15.99 4.63 -0.43
C ILE A 126 -15.18 4.18 -1.63
N LEU A 127 -14.82 5.12 -2.50
CA LEU A 127 -13.85 4.88 -3.55
C LEU A 127 -12.43 4.81 -2.95
N MET A 128 -11.75 3.68 -3.16
CA MET A 128 -10.43 3.40 -2.61
C MET A 128 -9.44 3.04 -3.72
N ARG A 129 -8.29 3.71 -3.74
CA ARG A 129 -7.19 3.41 -4.67
C ARG A 129 -6.28 2.32 -4.11
N ILE A 130 -5.82 1.41 -4.95
CA ILE A 130 -4.76 0.45 -4.57
C ILE A 130 -3.43 1.10 -4.88
N ASP A 131 -2.61 1.35 -3.86
CA ASP A 131 -1.36 2.08 -4.01
C ASP A 131 -0.19 1.38 -3.31
N SER A 132 0.59 0.63 -4.09
CA SER A 132 1.83 0.01 -3.60
C SER A 132 2.96 1.02 -3.37
N GLY A 133 2.81 2.27 -3.85
CA GLY A 133 3.80 3.34 -3.68
C GLY A 133 3.69 4.09 -2.36
N SER A 134 2.58 3.94 -1.63
CA SER A 134 2.34 4.54 -0.32
C SER A 134 2.56 3.51 0.80
N THR A 135 3.39 3.84 1.79
CA THR A 135 3.63 2.92 2.93
C THR A 135 2.37 2.72 3.78
N PHE A 136 1.68 3.82 4.08
CA PHE A 136 0.50 3.85 4.96
C PHE A 136 -0.78 3.68 4.14
N THR A 137 -1.80 3.08 4.74
CA THR A 137 -3.17 3.21 4.24
C THR A 137 -3.71 4.58 4.64
N HIS A 138 -4.40 5.26 3.74
CA HIS A 138 -5.00 6.55 4.04
C HIS A 138 -6.50 6.51 3.90
N LEU A 139 -7.16 7.12 4.88
CA LEU A 139 -8.60 7.37 4.90
C LEU A 139 -8.82 8.88 4.86
N ASN A 140 -9.85 9.32 4.15
CA ASN A 140 -10.15 10.73 4.04
C ASN A 140 -10.56 11.33 5.40
N LYS A 141 -10.55 12.65 5.51
CA LYS A 141 -10.90 13.39 6.74
C LYS A 141 -12.31 13.11 7.29
N THR A 142 -13.21 12.56 6.48
CA THR A 142 -14.56 12.19 6.93
C THR A 142 -14.55 10.83 7.60
N PHE A 143 -13.82 9.86 7.05
CA PHE A 143 -13.86 8.48 7.51
C PHE A 143 -12.76 8.13 8.53
N PHE A 144 -11.60 8.79 8.46
CA PHE A 144 -10.51 8.56 9.39
C PHE A 144 -10.89 8.76 10.88
N PRO A 145 -11.66 9.81 11.27
CA PRO A 145 -12.07 9.97 12.67
C PRO A 145 -12.94 8.82 13.18
N GLU A 146 -13.87 8.31 12.36
CA GLU A 146 -14.74 7.18 12.71
C GLU A 146 -13.92 5.89 12.91
N PHE A 147 -12.89 5.68 12.06
CA PHE A 147 -11.94 4.58 12.24
C PHE A 147 -11.18 4.69 13.56
N ILE A 148 -10.64 5.87 13.89
CA ILE A 148 -9.92 6.10 15.14
C ILE A 148 -10.83 5.91 16.36
N GLU A 149 -12.05 6.44 16.35
CA GLU A 149 -13.03 6.22 17.44
C GLU A 149 -13.27 4.72 17.67
N GLY A 150 -13.40 3.94 16.59
CA GLY A 150 -13.52 2.49 16.67
C GLY A 150 -12.29 1.81 17.29
N VAL A 151 -11.08 2.25 16.93
CA VAL A 151 -9.83 1.73 17.53
C VAL A 151 -9.78 2.06 19.01
N GLU A 152 -10.03 3.32 19.38
CA GLU A 152 -10.01 3.79 20.78
C GLU A 152 -11.05 3.07 21.65
N LYS A 153 -12.21 2.73 21.10
CA LYS A 153 -13.22 1.92 21.79
C LYS A 153 -12.75 0.49 22.06
N ILE A 154 -11.98 -0.11 21.14
CA ILE A 154 -11.46 -1.47 21.28
C ILE A 154 -10.26 -1.51 22.23
N THR A 155 -9.33 -0.57 22.09
CA THR A 155 -8.15 -0.49 22.96
C THR A 155 -8.52 0.01 24.35
N GLY A 156 -9.53 0.87 24.46
CA GLY A 156 -9.86 1.59 25.70
C GLY A 156 -8.90 2.74 25.99
N GLU A 157 -8.11 3.15 24.99
CA GLU A 157 -7.06 4.16 25.09
C GLU A 157 -7.22 5.19 23.98
N LYS A 158 -6.88 6.45 24.26
CA LYS A 158 -6.74 7.46 23.21
C LYS A 158 -5.43 7.27 22.48
N GLY A 159 -5.45 7.41 21.16
CA GLY A 159 -4.22 7.35 20.37
C GLY A 159 -3.30 8.51 20.71
N ILE A 160 -2.01 8.23 20.96
CA ILE A 160 -1.00 9.25 21.22
C ILE A 160 0.04 9.30 20.09
N PRO A 161 0.64 10.46 19.80
CA PRO A 161 1.79 10.51 18.90
C PRO A 161 2.98 9.79 19.53
N PHE A 162 3.72 9.03 18.72
CA PHE A 162 5.00 8.46 19.16
C PHE A 162 6.02 9.58 19.37
N LYS A 163 6.90 9.45 20.37
CA LYS A 163 7.99 10.41 20.61
C LYS A 163 9.02 10.31 19.47
N GLY A 164 9.78 11.37 19.22
CA GLY A 164 10.88 11.35 18.23
C GLY A 164 10.49 11.69 16.78
N GLY A 165 9.19 11.77 16.43
CA GLY A 165 8.83 12.22 15.08
C GLY A 165 7.35 12.41 14.77
N ASN A 166 7.08 12.95 13.57
CA ASN A 166 5.72 13.22 13.07
C ASN A 166 5.11 12.05 12.27
N LYS A 167 5.84 10.93 12.14
CA LYS A 167 5.47 9.79 11.29
C LYS A 167 4.29 9.00 11.85
N TYR A 168 4.25 8.74 13.15
CA TYR A 168 3.21 7.95 13.81
C TYR A 168 2.41 8.79 14.80
N LYS A 169 1.20 9.21 14.40
CA LYS A 169 0.35 10.12 15.18
C LYS A 169 -0.61 9.42 16.13
N HIS A 170 -0.84 8.13 15.94
CA HIS A 170 -1.76 7.31 16.74
C HIS A 170 -1.08 6.00 17.11
N CYS A 171 -0.62 5.92 18.35
CA CYS A 171 -0.03 4.76 18.96
C CYS A 171 -0.73 4.41 20.27
N TYR A 172 -0.68 3.14 20.65
CA TYR A 172 -1.40 2.56 21.79
C TYR A 172 -0.47 1.64 22.59
N GLU A 173 -0.57 1.62 23.91
CA GLU A 173 0.20 0.68 24.74
C GLU A 173 -0.43 -0.72 24.64
N ASP A 174 -1.78 -0.80 24.68
CA ASP A 174 -2.52 -2.07 24.58
C ASP A 174 -3.08 -2.34 23.16
N GLY A 175 -2.21 -2.28 22.16
CA GLY A 175 -2.56 -2.56 20.76
C GLY A 175 -2.95 -4.03 20.50
N GLU A 176 -2.60 -4.94 21.42
CA GLU A 176 -2.96 -6.36 21.36
C GLU A 176 -4.48 -6.60 21.40
N ARG A 177 -5.27 -5.65 21.94
CA ARG A 177 -6.74 -5.71 21.91
C ARG A 177 -7.31 -5.64 20.51
N LEU A 178 -6.70 -4.89 19.60
CA LEU A 178 -7.11 -4.86 18.19
C LEU A 178 -6.39 -5.98 17.44
N ARG A 179 -7.10 -7.07 17.19
CA ARG A 179 -6.53 -8.31 16.64
C ARG A 179 -6.65 -8.40 15.13
N GLU A 180 -7.75 -7.90 14.58
CA GLU A 180 -8.06 -7.97 13.16
C GLU A 180 -8.67 -6.65 12.69
N VAL A 181 -8.24 -6.20 11.51
CA VAL A 181 -8.92 -5.16 10.73
C VAL A 181 -9.35 -5.77 9.40
N LYS A 182 -10.60 -5.58 9.02
CA LYS A 182 -11.17 -6.22 7.82
C LYS A 182 -11.76 -5.17 6.89
N PHE A 183 -11.19 -5.07 5.69
CA PHE A 183 -11.71 -4.22 4.62
C PHE A 183 -12.63 -5.09 3.76
N LYS A 184 -13.91 -4.74 3.68
CA LYS A 184 -14.88 -5.41 2.82
C LYS A 184 -15.10 -4.60 1.55
N PHE A 185 -14.90 -5.23 0.41
CA PHE A 185 -15.08 -4.63 -0.91
C PHE A 185 -16.33 -5.13 -1.60
N LYS A 186 -16.89 -4.31 -2.48
CA LYS A 186 -18.04 -4.67 -3.29
C LYS A 186 -17.66 -5.80 -4.25
N GLY A 187 -18.41 -6.91 -4.25
CA GLY A 187 -18.27 -8.00 -5.22
C GLY A 187 -19.37 -7.98 -6.29
N ASP A 188 -19.14 -8.68 -7.40
CA ASP A 188 -20.19 -8.91 -8.43
C ASP A 188 -21.15 -10.04 -8.00
N HIS A 189 -20.63 -11.07 -7.34
CA HIS A 189 -21.38 -12.25 -6.93
C HIS A 189 -20.94 -12.70 -5.53
N HIS A 190 -21.85 -12.55 -4.55
CA HIS A 190 -21.66 -12.82 -3.13
C HIS A 190 -20.63 -11.90 -2.42
N ASP A 191 -21.02 -11.35 -1.28
CA ASP A 191 -20.32 -10.32 -0.47
C ASP A 191 -18.97 -10.77 0.16
N GLN A 192 -18.10 -11.43 -0.60
CA GLN A 192 -16.99 -12.23 -0.06
C GLN A 192 -15.58 -11.69 -0.35
N CYS A 193 -15.41 -10.62 -1.13
CA CYS A 193 -14.08 -10.03 -1.29
C CYS A 193 -13.74 -9.17 -0.06
N SER A 194 -12.94 -9.74 0.84
CA SER A 194 -12.45 -9.03 2.01
C SER A 194 -10.95 -9.20 2.18
N LEU A 195 -10.28 -8.13 2.58
CA LEU A 195 -8.89 -8.14 2.99
C LEU A 195 -8.85 -8.19 4.53
N ASN A 196 -8.47 -9.35 5.07
CA ASN A 196 -8.41 -9.62 6.50
C ASN A 196 -6.99 -9.35 7.01
N LEU A 197 -6.78 -8.15 7.53
CA LEU A 197 -5.48 -7.68 7.98
C LEU A 197 -5.15 -8.24 9.37
N LYS A 198 -3.93 -8.74 9.51
CA LYS A 198 -3.31 -9.06 10.80
C LYS A 198 -2.58 -7.83 11.33
N ARG A 199 -2.18 -7.84 12.60
CA ARG A 199 -1.53 -6.68 13.24
C ARG A 199 -0.34 -6.14 12.46
N VAL A 200 0.50 -7.00 11.88
CA VAL A 200 1.65 -6.59 11.06
C VAL A 200 1.28 -5.73 9.84
N ASN A 201 0.02 -5.79 9.40
CA ASN A 201 -0.47 -5.02 8.26
C ASN A 201 -0.98 -3.62 8.64
N PHE A 202 -1.39 -3.40 9.90
CA PHE A 202 -2.01 -2.14 10.35
C PHE A 202 -1.32 -1.49 11.57
N PHE A 203 -0.35 -2.17 12.19
CA PHE A 203 0.50 -1.66 13.26
C PHE A 203 1.97 -1.92 12.94
N VAL A 204 2.83 -0.99 13.39
CA VAL A 204 4.24 -1.25 13.66
C VAL A 204 4.47 -1.19 15.17
N LYS A 205 5.39 -2.00 15.68
CA LYS A 205 5.81 -1.92 17.08
C LYS A 205 6.94 -0.92 17.20
N LYS A 206 6.90 -0.11 18.25
CA LYS A 206 7.93 0.87 18.59
C LYS A 206 8.28 0.75 20.06
N LYS A 207 9.57 0.79 20.40
CA LYS A 207 10.02 0.82 21.79
C LYS A 207 10.42 2.24 22.18
N ASP A 208 10.00 2.66 23.36
CA ASP A 208 10.51 3.86 24.03
C ASP A 208 10.78 3.49 25.48
N ASN A 209 12.05 3.42 25.85
CA ASN A 209 12.53 2.82 27.10
C ASN A 209 11.98 1.39 27.26
N ASP A 210 11.42 1.05 28.43
CA ASP A 210 10.85 -0.28 28.71
C ASP A 210 9.41 -0.46 28.20
N LYS A 211 8.88 0.49 27.42
CA LYS A 211 7.51 0.43 26.90
C LYS A 211 7.49 0.10 25.41
N THR A 212 6.57 -0.78 25.03
CA THR A 212 6.23 -1.06 23.63
C THR A 212 4.93 -0.37 23.26
N TYR A 213 4.92 0.31 22.12
CA TYR A 213 3.77 0.98 21.53
C TYR A 213 3.41 0.33 20.19
N PHE A 214 2.13 0.22 19.91
CA PHE A 214 1.58 -0.23 18.65
C PHE A 214 1.11 0.99 17.86
N CYS A 215 1.88 1.38 16.84
CA CYS A 215 1.65 2.60 16.07
C CYS A 215 0.93 2.30 14.76
N LEU A 216 -0.20 2.95 14.52
CA LEU A 216 -1.05 2.70 13.35
C LEU A 216 -0.30 3.03 12.05
N THR A 217 -0.43 2.15 11.06
CA THR A 217 -0.05 2.40 9.66
C THR A 217 -1.22 2.92 8.82
N VAL A 218 -2.21 3.51 9.48
CA VAL A 218 -3.37 4.19 8.87
C VAL A 218 -3.29 5.69 9.17
N LYS A 219 -3.46 6.54 8.16
CA LYS A 219 -3.36 8.01 8.28
C LYS A 219 -4.55 8.73 7.69
N GLN A 220 -4.77 9.96 8.15
CA GLN A 220 -5.70 10.87 7.49
C GLN A 220 -5.11 11.38 6.17
N HIS A 221 -5.97 11.52 5.17
CA HIS A 221 -5.73 12.31 3.98
C HIS A 221 -6.90 13.30 3.77
N ASP A 222 -6.68 14.41 3.06
CA ASP A 222 -7.69 15.47 2.98
C ASP A 222 -8.93 15.06 2.16
N THR A 223 -8.73 14.26 1.11
CA THR A 223 -9.75 13.97 0.10
C THR A 223 -9.83 12.49 -0.29
N LEU A 224 -8.68 11.91 -0.65
CA LEU A 224 -8.55 10.56 -1.17
C LEU A 224 -8.49 9.47 -0.09
N ASN A 225 -8.82 8.24 -0.51
CA ASN A 225 -8.58 7.01 0.23
C ASN A 225 -7.66 6.10 -0.59
N PHE A 226 -6.66 5.51 0.04
CA PHE A 226 -5.78 4.55 -0.63
C PHE A 226 -5.34 3.43 0.30
N LEU A 227 -5.36 2.22 -0.22
CA LEU A 227 -4.82 1.02 0.41
C LEU A 227 -3.31 1.01 0.21
N GLY A 228 -2.56 1.26 1.28
CA GLY A 228 -1.10 1.32 1.25
C GLY A 228 -0.45 -0.06 1.22
N ASN A 229 0.87 -0.09 1.05
CA ASN A 229 1.63 -1.31 0.86
C ASN A 229 1.70 -2.19 2.12
N LYS A 230 1.74 -1.62 3.35
CA LYS A 230 1.72 -2.39 4.60
C LYS A 230 0.46 -3.25 4.71
N ALA A 231 -0.69 -2.73 4.24
CA ALA A 231 -1.94 -3.47 4.20
C ALA A 231 -1.97 -4.58 3.13
N GLN A 232 -1.04 -4.56 2.17
CA GLN A 232 -0.95 -5.53 1.07
C GLN A 232 0.12 -6.61 1.31
N ILE A 233 0.87 -6.52 2.42
CA ILE A 233 1.89 -7.52 2.79
C ILE A 233 1.25 -8.87 3.06
N ASP A 234 1.88 -9.94 2.55
CA ASP A 234 1.42 -11.32 2.65
C ASP A 234 0.05 -11.57 1.99
N PHE A 235 -0.22 -10.80 0.93
CA PHE A 235 -1.30 -11.06 0.00
C PHE A 235 -0.75 -11.10 -1.42
N GLU A 236 -1.17 -12.10 -2.20
CA GLU A 236 -1.11 -12.04 -3.65
C GLU A 236 -2.22 -11.10 -4.13
N VAL A 237 -1.82 -9.92 -4.59
CA VAL A 237 -2.70 -8.95 -5.23
C VAL A 237 -2.63 -9.21 -6.73
N ALA A 238 -3.72 -9.70 -7.30
CA ALA A 238 -3.81 -10.00 -8.73
C ALA A 238 -4.85 -9.12 -9.40
N ILE A 239 -4.46 -8.45 -10.47
CA ILE A 239 -5.29 -7.50 -11.23
C ILE A 239 -5.44 -8.03 -12.66
N SER A 240 -6.64 -7.93 -13.24
CA SER A 240 -6.85 -8.13 -14.68
C SER A 240 -7.70 -7.05 -15.31
N GLU A 241 -7.38 -6.73 -16.56
CA GLU A 241 -8.08 -5.80 -17.43
C GLU A 241 -7.86 -6.16 -18.92
N PRO A 242 -8.62 -5.55 -19.87
CA PRO A 242 -9.87 -4.81 -19.66
C PRO A 242 -11.12 -5.71 -19.70
N SER A 243 -11.04 -6.89 -20.33
CA SER A 243 -12.22 -7.76 -20.53
C SER A 243 -12.78 -8.38 -19.24
N GLU A 244 -12.02 -8.34 -18.16
CA GLU A 244 -12.41 -8.78 -16.81
C GLU A 244 -11.83 -7.80 -15.78
N ALA A 245 -12.21 -6.53 -15.80
CA ALA A 245 -11.65 -5.48 -14.94
C ALA A 245 -11.90 -5.76 -13.44
N LYS A 246 -10.97 -6.42 -12.77
CA LYS A 246 -11.11 -6.89 -11.39
C LYS A 246 -9.78 -7.03 -10.67
N VAL A 247 -9.87 -7.11 -9.35
CA VAL A 247 -8.75 -7.41 -8.46
C VAL A 247 -9.15 -8.45 -7.42
N SER A 248 -8.22 -9.34 -7.09
CA SER A 248 -8.35 -10.29 -5.98
C SER A 248 -7.22 -10.11 -4.99
N PHE A 249 -7.53 -10.31 -3.71
CA PHE A 249 -6.57 -10.35 -2.61
C PHE A 249 -6.59 -11.75 -2.02
N VAL A 250 -5.49 -12.50 -2.15
CA VAL A 250 -5.40 -13.87 -1.64
C VAL A 250 -4.27 -13.95 -0.63
N GLU A 251 -4.56 -14.36 0.61
CA GLU A 251 -3.55 -14.50 1.65
C GLU A 251 -2.47 -15.50 1.21
N LYS A 252 -1.21 -15.09 1.32
CA LYS A 252 -0.05 -15.85 0.87
C LYS A 252 1.21 -15.32 1.55
N THR A 253 1.96 -16.19 2.21
CA THR A 253 3.28 -15.82 2.73
C THR A 253 4.19 -15.42 1.55
N CYS A 254 4.59 -14.15 1.50
CA CYS A 254 5.33 -13.59 0.37
C CYS A 254 6.85 -13.69 0.53
N SER A 255 7.35 -13.98 1.73
CA SER A 255 8.75 -14.32 1.99
C SER A 255 8.93 -15.83 2.09
N SER A 256 10.03 -16.35 1.54
CA SER A 256 10.54 -17.66 1.95
C SER A 256 11.17 -17.50 3.34
N GLU A 257 10.82 -18.33 4.31
CA GLU A 257 11.43 -18.33 5.65
C GLU A 257 12.97 -18.30 5.54
N GLN A 258 13.54 -17.14 5.82
CA GLN A 258 14.87 -17.02 6.40
C GLN A 258 14.65 -16.25 7.70
N ASN A 259 15.00 -16.88 8.82
CA ASN A 259 14.95 -16.26 10.14
C ASN A 259 15.76 -14.96 10.09
N VAL A 260 15.09 -13.82 10.12
CA VAL A 260 15.73 -12.52 10.32
C VAL A 260 15.05 -11.91 11.55
N ASN A 261 15.87 -11.65 12.57
CA ASN A 261 15.47 -11.12 13.86
C ASN A 261 14.88 -9.71 13.67
N GLU A 262 13.84 -9.38 14.44
CA GLU A 262 13.15 -8.08 14.48
C GLU A 262 14.03 -6.89 14.94
N GLU A 263 15.35 -7.07 15.08
CA GLU A 263 16.31 -6.07 15.58
C GLU A 263 16.89 -5.16 14.48
N GLU A 264 16.87 -5.58 13.21
CA GLU A 264 17.39 -4.76 12.09
C GLU A 264 16.45 -3.59 11.69
N GLU A 265 15.16 -3.63 12.07
CA GLU A 265 14.23 -2.51 11.80
C GLU A 265 14.46 -1.31 12.76
N GLU A 266 15.06 -1.52 13.94
CA GLU A 266 15.32 -0.44 14.92
C GLU A 266 16.52 0.44 14.52
N GLU A 267 17.57 -0.14 13.93
CA GLU A 267 18.80 0.61 13.57
C GLU A 267 18.62 1.57 12.37
N GLU A 268 17.84 1.20 11.34
CA GLU A 268 17.57 2.10 10.21
C GLU A 268 16.55 3.21 10.56
N GLU A 269 15.70 3.01 11.57
CA GLU A 269 14.72 4.02 12.00
C GLU A 269 15.32 5.08 12.95
N GLU A 270 16.41 4.80 13.65
CA GLU A 270 17.16 5.81 14.43
C GLU A 270 17.93 6.79 13.53
N GLU A 271 18.47 6.33 12.38
CA GLU A 271 19.07 7.22 11.38
C GLU A 271 18.03 8.17 10.73
N GLU A 272 16.73 7.81 10.70
CA GLU A 272 15.65 8.69 10.23
C GLU A 272 15.39 9.89 11.17
N GLU A 273 15.72 9.81 12.46
CA GLU A 273 15.46 10.88 13.43
C GLU A 273 16.56 11.94 13.49
N GLU A 274 17.84 11.57 13.30
CA GLU A 274 18.95 12.54 13.37
C GLU A 274 18.97 13.52 12.19
N GLU A 275 18.67 13.06 10.97
CA GLU A 275 18.76 13.91 9.75
C GLU A 275 17.54 14.84 9.55
N GLY A 276 16.44 14.63 10.28
CA GLY A 276 15.26 15.51 10.25
C GLY A 276 15.43 16.84 10.99
N SER A 277 16.56 17.06 11.66
CA SER A 277 16.81 18.21 12.55
C SER A 277 17.55 19.39 11.89
N LEU A 278 17.96 19.29 10.62
CA LEU A 278 18.68 20.37 9.95
C LEU A 278 17.72 21.46 9.42
N SER A 279 17.45 22.46 10.27
CA SER A 279 16.83 23.72 9.88
C SER A 279 17.79 24.54 9.00
N PHE A 280 17.39 24.89 7.79
CA PHE A 280 18.05 25.94 7.01
C PHE A 280 17.35 27.28 7.33
N GLN A 281 18.05 28.16 8.02
CA GLN A 281 17.75 29.59 8.03
C GLN A 281 18.12 30.20 6.67
N GLU A 282 17.33 31.21 6.28
CA GLU A 282 17.25 31.90 4.97
C GLU A 282 18.56 32.17 4.22
#